data_AF-A0A7Y5IZA7-F1
#
_entry.id   AF-A0A7Y5IZA7-F1
#
_cell.length_a   1.000
_cell.length_b   1.000
_cell.length_c   1.000
_cell.angle_alpha   90.00
_cell.angle_beta   90.00
_cell.angle_gamma   90.00
#
_symmetry.space_group_name_H-M   'P 1'
#
loop_
_entity.id
_entity.type
_entity.pdbx_description
1 polymer ?
#
loop_
_entity_poly.entity_id
_entity_poly.type
_entity_poly.pdbx_seq_one_letter_code
_entity_poly.pdbx_strand_id
1 'polypeptide(L)'
;MNNKLIFAALCAFFTFCNSESAKQPGNQPDTTTEAVPVQNAQTSAPPVAGNLTLIAPKLSAASGETICLDITVAGFQQLLSMQYSLRWDKNVLEFKELKNFQLPSMDGNNFGVNNAQDGLLTALWIENSLKGITVADGASIYQVCYKVKGKPGQFSSINFVDKPTPFEAVNTKDEILGIKGIDGKVTVK
;
A
#
# COMPACT_ATOMS: atom_id res chain seq x y z
N MET A 1 -15.34 -1.61 36.53
CA MET A 1 -14.96 -0.28 36.02
C MET A 1 -13.97 -0.50 34.88
N ASN A 2 -14.39 -0.18 33.66
CA ASN A 2 -13.63 -0.28 32.43
C ASN A 2 -12.94 1.05 32.16
N ASN A 3 -11.77 1.04 31.50
CA ASN A 3 -11.20 2.26 30.93
C ASN A 3 -11.01 2.11 29.42
N LYS A 4 -11.81 2.87 28.65
CA LYS A 4 -11.64 3.13 27.22
C LYS A 4 -11.22 4.59 27.09
N LEU A 5 -10.07 4.84 26.47
CA LEU A 5 -9.68 6.16 25.98
C LEU A 5 -10.16 6.31 24.53
N ILE A 6 -10.84 7.43 24.26
CA ILE A 6 -11.36 7.85 22.96
C ILE A 6 -10.81 9.25 22.65
N PHE A 7 -10.34 9.39 21.41
CA PHE A 7 -10.26 10.56 20.50
C PHE A 7 -10.68 11.95 20.99
N ALA A 8 -9.96 13.00 20.57
CA ALA A 8 -10.27 13.83 19.38
C ALA A 8 -9.51 15.18 19.40
N ALA A 9 -9.47 15.81 18.22
CA ALA A 9 -8.66 16.96 17.83
C ALA A 9 -9.04 18.30 18.49
N LEU A 10 -8.13 19.28 18.41
CA LEU A 10 -8.48 20.69 18.58
C LEU A 10 -7.74 21.58 17.56
N CYS A 11 -8.53 22.21 16.69
CA CYS A 11 -8.16 23.33 15.82
C CYS A 11 -7.88 24.58 16.65
N ALA A 12 -6.93 25.43 16.21
CA ALA A 12 -6.61 26.68 16.87
C ALA A 12 -6.84 27.89 15.93
N PHE A 13 -7.31 28.96 16.57
CA PHE A 13 -7.36 30.37 16.15
C PHE A 13 -8.59 30.88 15.38
N PHE A 14 -9.61 31.27 16.14
CA PHE A 14 -10.39 32.48 15.87
C PHE A 14 -10.30 33.39 17.11
N THR A 15 -9.84 34.63 16.93
CA THR A 15 -10.00 35.71 17.92
C THR A 15 -10.94 36.75 17.34
N PHE A 16 -11.92 37.11 18.16
CA PHE A 16 -13.03 38.02 17.92
C PHE A 16 -12.59 39.46 17.62
N CYS A 17 -13.40 40.18 16.84
CA CYS A 17 -13.56 41.61 17.02
C CYS A 17 -15.05 41.99 16.88
N ASN A 18 -15.53 42.80 17.83
CA ASN A 18 -16.92 43.17 18.07
C ASN A 18 -17.42 44.30 17.14
N SER A 19 -18.75 44.45 17.14
CA SER A 19 -19.61 45.39 16.42
C SER A 19 -19.40 46.87 16.73
N GLU A 20 -19.46 47.73 15.70
CA GLU A 20 -20.03 49.08 15.80
C GLU A 20 -20.56 49.54 14.44
N SER A 21 -21.79 50.07 14.40
CA SER A 21 -22.46 50.55 13.18
C SER A 21 -22.26 52.06 13.01
N ALA A 22 -21.81 52.50 11.82
CA ALA A 22 -21.88 53.89 11.40
C ALA A 22 -22.14 54.02 9.87
N LYS A 23 -23.02 54.96 9.54
CA LYS A 23 -23.66 55.31 8.25
C LYS A 23 -22.72 55.48 7.02
N GLN A 24 -23.22 55.05 5.84
CA GLN A 24 -22.76 55.47 4.50
C GLN A 24 -23.09 56.95 4.21
N PRO A 25 -22.34 57.62 3.31
CA PRO A 25 -22.89 57.91 1.98
C PRO A 25 -21.88 57.92 0.80
N GLY A 26 -22.37 57.58 -0.42
CA GLY A 26 -21.83 58.11 -1.70
C GLY A 26 -21.54 57.10 -2.84
N ASN A 27 -22.36 57.14 -3.92
CA ASN A 27 -22.13 56.56 -5.27
C ASN A 27 -20.86 57.17 -5.92
N GLN A 28 -20.10 56.63 -6.88
CA GLN A 28 -20.23 55.76 -8.08
C GLN A 28 -18.78 55.56 -8.65
N PRO A 29 -18.46 54.91 -9.79
CA PRO A 29 -19.11 53.84 -10.58
C PRO A 29 -18.24 52.57 -10.72
N ASP A 30 -18.91 51.54 -11.22
CA ASP A 30 -18.38 50.28 -11.76
C ASP A 30 -17.28 50.47 -12.83
N THR A 31 -16.16 49.77 -12.67
CA THR A 31 -15.23 49.44 -13.75
C THR A 31 -14.66 48.04 -13.50
N THR A 32 -15.25 47.07 -14.19
CA THR A 32 -14.69 45.81 -14.70
C THR A 32 -13.20 45.56 -14.45
N THR A 33 -12.89 44.53 -13.66
CA THR A 33 -11.67 43.74 -13.81
C THR A 33 -11.99 42.25 -13.63
N GLU A 34 -12.20 41.60 -14.78
CA GLU A 34 -11.69 40.27 -15.14
C GLU A 34 -11.73 39.18 -14.06
N ALA A 35 -12.73 38.30 -14.15
CA ALA A 35 -12.70 37.00 -13.48
C ALA A 35 -11.46 36.21 -13.96
N VAL A 36 -10.54 35.92 -13.03
CA VAL A 36 -9.45 34.97 -13.28
C VAL A 36 -10.09 33.62 -13.64
N PRO A 37 -9.84 33.07 -14.84
CA PRO A 37 -10.35 31.75 -15.18
C PRO A 37 -9.66 30.73 -14.26
N VAL A 38 -10.45 30.01 -13.48
CA VAL A 38 -10.03 28.83 -12.73
C VAL A 38 -9.49 27.83 -13.74
N GLN A 39 -8.17 27.76 -13.91
CA GLN A 39 -7.56 26.68 -14.67
C GLN A 39 -7.89 25.37 -13.93
N ASN A 40 -8.62 24.49 -14.61
CA ASN A 40 -8.86 23.13 -14.18
C ASN A 40 -7.52 22.48 -13.83
N ALA A 41 -7.22 22.35 -12.53
CA ALA A 41 -6.12 21.52 -12.07
C ALA A 41 -6.48 20.06 -12.39
N GLN A 42 -6.09 19.63 -13.59
CA GLN A 42 -6.03 18.21 -13.92
C GLN A 42 -5.02 17.60 -12.96
N THR A 43 -5.49 16.79 -12.03
CA THR A 43 -4.66 15.91 -11.21
C THR A 43 -4.06 14.84 -12.10
N SER A 44 -3.08 15.19 -12.94
CA SER A 44 -2.28 14.21 -13.66
C SER A 44 -1.42 13.50 -12.62
N ALA A 45 -1.61 12.20 -12.47
CA ALA A 45 -0.71 11.37 -11.68
C ALA A 45 0.74 11.65 -12.13
N PRO A 46 1.71 11.68 -11.20
CA PRO A 46 3.11 11.85 -11.55
C PRO A 46 3.52 10.86 -12.65
N PRO A 47 4.38 11.27 -13.59
CA PRO A 47 4.86 10.37 -14.64
C PRO A 47 5.56 9.15 -14.00
N VAL A 48 5.10 7.95 -14.35
CA VAL A 48 5.68 6.70 -13.88
C VAL A 48 6.96 6.42 -14.67
N ALA A 49 8.12 6.38 -14.00
CA ALA A 49 9.43 6.27 -14.64
C ALA A 49 9.84 4.83 -15.02
N GLY A 50 9.09 3.83 -14.57
CA GLY A 50 9.36 2.41 -14.78
C GLY A 50 8.38 1.53 -14.02
N ASN A 51 8.61 0.22 -14.01
CA ASN A 51 7.77 -0.72 -13.27
C ASN A 51 8.59 -1.61 -12.33
N LEU A 52 8.11 -1.77 -11.09
CA LEU A 52 8.43 -2.91 -10.23
C LEU A 52 7.37 -3.99 -10.46
N THR A 53 7.79 -5.21 -10.75
CA THR A 53 6.87 -6.35 -10.82
C THR A 53 7.02 -7.22 -9.57
N LEU A 54 5.91 -7.48 -8.88
CA LEU A 54 5.81 -8.45 -7.78
C LEU A 54 5.15 -9.73 -8.31
N ILE A 55 5.69 -10.90 -7.95
CA ILE A 55 5.27 -12.17 -8.52
C ILE A 55 5.00 -13.16 -7.39
N ALA A 56 3.81 -13.76 -7.39
CA ALA A 56 3.47 -14.88 -6.53
C ALA A 56 3.37 -16.18 -7.35
N PRO A 57 3.81 -17.32 -6.79
CA PRO A 57 3.89 -18.57 -7.54
C PRO A 57 2.53 -19.26 -7.68
N LYS A 58 2.50 -20.30 -8.52
CA LYS A 58 1.40 -21.25 -8.58
C LYS A 58 1.83 -22.56 -7.94
N LEU A 59 1.11 -23.03 -6.93
CA LEU A 59 1.42 -24.24 -6.16
C LEU A 59 0.20 -25.17 -6.05
N SER A 60 0.47 -26.45 -5.80
CA SER A 60 -0.56 -27.46 -5.49
C SER A 60 -0.18 -28.22 -4.22
N ALA A 61 -1.09 -28.23 -3.25
CA ALA A 61 -0.85 -28.79 -1.91
C ALA A 61 -2.08 -29.51 -1.37
N ALA A 62 -1.87 -30.51 -0.51
CA ALA A 62 -2.95 -31.24 0.12
C ALA A 62 -3.55 -30.44 1.30
N SER A 63 -4.81 -30.72 1.64
CA SER A 63 -5.41 -30.16 2.85
C SER A 63 -4.61 -30.57 4.08
N GLY A 64 -4.33 -29.61 4.96
CA GLY A 64 -3.47 -29.81 6.12
C GLY A 64 -1.97 -29.60 5.86
N GLU A 65 -1.52 -29.34 4.64
CA GLU A 65 -0.11 -28.98 4.40
C GLU A 65 0.18 -27.52 4.75
N THR A 66 1.40 -27.24 5.20
CA THR A 66 1.92 -25.87 5.26
C THR A 66 2.77 -25.62 4.02
N ILE A 67 2.47 -24.55 3.31
CA ILE A 67 3.22 -24.10 2.13
C ILE A 67 3.81 -22.72 2.40
N CYS A 68 4.93 -22.42 1.76
CA CYS A 68 5.55 -21.10 1.78
C CYS A 68 5.73 -20.63 0.35
N LEU A 69 5.20 -19.45 0.03
CA LEU A 69 5.24 -18.87 -1.30
C LEU A 69 6.36 -17.85 -1.33
N ASP A 70 7.34 -18.07 -2.21
CA ASP A 70 8.37 -17.09 -2.54
C ASP A 70 7.74 -15.92 -3.30
N ILE A 71 7.77 -14.74 -2.70
CA ILE A 71 7.41 -13.51 -3.40
C ILE A 71 8.66 -13.03 -4.13
N THR A 72 8.65 -13.13 -5.45
CA THR A 72 9.79 -12.75 -6.29
C THR A 72 9.53 -11.44 -7.02
N VAL A 73 10.60 -10.84 -7.54
CA VAL A 73 10.53 -9.51 -8.15
C VAL A 73 11.15 -9.47 -9.53
N ALA A 74 10.76 -8.47 -10.33
CA ALA A 74 11.50 -8.06 -11.52
C ALA A 74 11.49 -6.52 -11.63
N GLY A 75 12.57 -5.94 -12.14
CA GLY A 75 12.73 -4.48 -12.23
C GLY A 75 13.01 -3.80 -10.88
N PHE A 76 13.49 -4.54 -9.89
CA PHE A 76 13.85 -4.01 -8.57
C PHE A 76 15.23 -3.33 -8.65
N GLN A 77 15.27 -2.11 -9.18
CA GLN A 77 16.51 -1.37 -9.44
C GLN A 77 16.58 -0.11 -8.58
N GLN A 78 17.59 -0.02 -7.71
CA GLN A 78 17.84 1.14 -6.86
C GLN A 78 16.60 1.61 -6.06
N LEU A 79 15.79 0.68 -5.55
CA LEU A 79 14.57 1.01 -4.81
C LEU A 79 14.88 1.43 -3.38
N LEU A 80 14.19 2.48 -2.94
CA LEU A 80 14.20 3.03 -1.58
C LEU A 80 13.01 2.55 -0.76
N SER A 81 11.85 2.37 -1.40
CA SER A 81 10.65 1.93 -0.71
C SER A 81 9.72 1.16 -1.63
N MET A 82 8.88 0.32 -1.02
CA MET A 82 7.71 -0.24 -1.66
C MET A 82 6.61 -0.51 -0.64
N GLN A 83 5.36 -0.36 -1.08
CA GLN A 83 4.20 -0.75 -0.30
C GLN A 83 3.08 -1.31 -1.20
N TYR A 84 2.33 -2.25 -0.65
CA TYR A 84 1.20 -2.91 -1.31
C TYR A 84 0.38 -3.74 -0.33
N SER A 85 -0.72 -4.31 -0.80
CA SER A 85 -1.50 -5.31 -0.06
C SER A 85 -1.52 -6.65 -0.81
N LEU A 86 -1.63 -7.75 -0.06
CA LEU A 86 -1.83 -9.11 -0.56
C LEU A 86 -3.18 -9.65 -0.08
N ARG A 87 -3.93 -10.29 -0.96
CA ARG A 87 -5.21 -10.93 -0.66
C ARG A 87 -5.20 -12.43 -0.98
N TRP A 88 -5.90 -13.21 -0.16
CA TRP A 88 -6.17 -14.62 -0.40
C TRP A 88 -7.57 -15.00 0.11
N ASP A 89 -8.07 -16.16 -0.32
CA ASP A 89 -9.30 -16.73 0.21
C ASP A 89 -9.03 -17.35 1.58
N LYS A 90 -9.51 -16.66 2.62
CA LYS A 90 -9.39 -17.07 4.02
C LYS A 90 -10.11 -18.38 4.35
N ASN A 91 -10.98 -18.91 3.48
CA ASN A 91 -11.62 -20.21 3.66
C ASN A 91 -10.76 -21.36 3.11
N VAL A 92 -9.79 -21.06 2.23
CA VAL A 92 -8.90 -22.04 1.62
C VAL A 92 -7.53 -22.05 2.30
N LEU A 93 -7.02 -20.87 2.66
CA LEU A 93 -5.71 -20.68 3.28
C LEU A 93 -5.83 -19.95 4.62
N GLU A 94 -4.98 -20.33 5.58
CA GLU A 94 -4.79 -19.65 6.85
C GLU A 94 -3.34 -19.17 6.93
N PHE A 95 -3.14 -17.87 7.16
CA PHE A 95 -1.81 -17.30 7.35
C PHE A 95 -1.11 -17.93 8.56
N LYS A 96 0.18 -18.26 8.41
CA LYS A 96 1.00 -18.83 9.49
C LYS A 96 2.11 -17.89 9.92
N GLU A 97 2.96 -17.50 8.99
CA GLU A 97 4.15 -16.71 9.28
C GLU A 97 4.68 -16.04 8.02
N LEU A 98 5.55 -15.06 8.23
CA LEU A 98 6.44 -14.49 7.23
C LEU A 98 7.87 -14.88 7.61
N LYS A 99 8.69 -15.25 6.63
CA LYS A 99 10.08 -15.62 6.89
C LYS A 99 10.97 -15.40 5.67
N ASN A 100 12.25 -15.75 5.83
CA ASN A 100 13.25 -15.73 4.77
C ASN A 100 13.35 -14.36 4.07
N PHE A 101 13.30 -13.28 4.86
CA PHE A 101 13.47 -11.91 4.38
C PHE A 101 14.86 -11.72 3.79
N GLN A 102 14.94 -11.24 2.55
CA GLN A 102 16.19 -11.06 1.80
C GLN A 102 16.57 -9.59 1.60
N LEU A 103 15.65 -8.67 1.94
CA LEU A 103 15.92 -7.24 1.86
C LEU A 103 16.55 -6.72 3.17
N PRO A 104 17.50 -5.78 3.10
CA PRO A 104 18.06 -5.15 4.29
C PRO A 104 16.97 -4.52 5.16
N SER A 105 17.12 -4.69 6.47
CA SER A 105 16.18 -4.19 7.49
C SER A 105 14.72 -4.64 7.32
N MET A 106 14.48 -5.70 6.53
CA MET A 106 13.15 -6.28 6.38
C MET A 106 12.94 -7.38 7.42
N ASP A 107 11.86 -7.27 8.20
CA ASP A 107 11.41 -8.27 9.14
C ASP A 107 9.87 -8.30 9.23
N GLY A 108 9.32 -9.00 10.23
CA GLY A 108 7.87 -9.11 10.42
C GLY A 108 7.17 -7.77 10.71
N ASN A 109 7.88 -6.74 11.20
CA ASN A 109 7.31 -5.43 11.51
C ASN A 109 7.00 -4.61 10.25
N ASN A 110 7.56 -4.99 9.10
CA ASN A 110 7.21 -4.42 7.80
C ASN A 110 5.82 -4.82 7.30
N PHE A 111 5.10 -5.66 8.05
CA PHE A 111 3.86 -6.26 7.60
C PHE A 111 2.70 -6.05 8.59
N GLY A 112 1.56 -5.63 8.04
CA GLY A 112 0.30 -5.55 8.80
C GLY A 112 -0.45 -6.88 8.74
N VAL A 113 -0.31 -7.69 9.77
CA VAL A 113 -0.95 -9.02 9.89
C VAL A 113 -2.27 -9.02 10.67
N ASN A 114 -2.72 -7.86 11.16
CA ASN A 114 -3.93 -7.73 12.00
C ASN A 114 -5.22 -8.18 11.29
N ASN A 115 -5.23 -8.23 9.96
CA ASN A 115 -6.36 -8.67 9.14
C ASN A 115 -6.08 -10.00 8.42
N ALA A 116 -5.05 -10.75 8.85
CA ALA A 116 -4.67 -12.00 8.20
C ALA A 116 -5.78 -13.06 8.32
N GLN A 117 -6.52 -13.10 9.44
CA GLN A 117 -7.70 -13.96 9.57
C GLN A 117 -8.80 -13.63 8.55
N ASP A 118 -8.77 -12.44 7.95
CA ASP A 118 -9.72 -11.97 6.94
C ASP A 118 -9.16 -12.01 5.50
N GLY A 119 -8.02 -12.69 5.30
CA GLY A 119 -7.45 -12.88 3.98
C GLY A 119 -6.69 -11.66 3.45
N LEU A 120 -6.14 -10.83 4.34
CA LEU A 120 -5.46 -9.59 4.00
C LEU A 120 -4.13 -9.46 4.75
N LEU A 121 -3.09 -9.09 4.02
CA LEU A 121 -1.77 -8.69 4.51
C LEU A 121 -1.42 -7.34 3.87
N THR A 122 -0.88 -6.39 4.64
CA THR A 122 -0.26 -5.18 4.08
C THR A 122 1.24 -5.26 4.23
N ALA A 123 1.99 -4.69 3.29
CA ALA A 123 3.44 -4.64 3.32
C ALA A 123 3.91 -3.19 3.12
N LEU A 124 4.90 -2.77 3.91
CA LEU A 124 5.63 -1.52 3.75
C LEU A 124 7.10 -1.77 4.08
N TRP A 125 7.96 -1.59 3.08
CA TRP A 125 9.41 -1.65 3.25
C TRP A 125 10.04 -0.32 2.87
N ILE A 126 10.99 0.14 3.68
CA ILE A 126 11.80 1.34 3.47
C ILE A 126 13.25 0.96 3.73
N GLU A 127 14.13 1.38 2.84
CA GLU A 127 15.57 1.19 2.94
C GLU A 127 16.18 2.27 3.84
N ASN A 128 16.52 1.90 5.07
CA ASN A 128 16.91 2.85 6.11
C ASN A 128 18.18 3.66 5.82
N SER A 129 19.08 3.17 4.96
CA SER A 129 20.32 3.88 4.61
C SER A 129 20.17 4.86 3.44
N LEU A 130 19.01 4.86 2.78
CA LEU A 130 18.66 5.64 1.60
C LEU A 130 19.66 5.51 0.42
N LYS A 131 20.38 4.39 0.34
CA LYS A 131 21.34 4.09 -0.75
C LYS A 131 20.69 3.38 -1.94
N GLY A 132 19.49 2.85 -1.73
CA GLY A 132 18.76 2.07 -2.71
C GLY A 132 19.28 0.64 -2.82
N ILE A 133 18.37 -0.29 -3.07
CA ILE A 133 18.69 -1.71 -3.26
C ILE A 133 18.33 -2.14 -4.66
N THR A 134 19.22 -2.96 -5.23
CA THR A 134 19.00 -3.67 -6.48
C THR A 134 18.90 -5.16 -6.21
N VAL A 135 17.84 -5.79 -6.71
CA VAL A 135 17.60 -7.24 -6.59
C VAL A 135 17.45 -7.82 -8.00
N ALA A 136 18.16 -8.91 -8.27
CA ALA A 136 18.10 -9.57 -9.57
C ALA A 136 16.69 -10.10 -9.87
N ASP A 137 16.30 -10.02 -11.13
CA ASP A 137 15.01 -10.54 -11.58
C ASP A 137 14.85 -12.03 -11.24
N GLY A 138 13.67 -12.39 -10.73
CA GLY A 138 13.33 -13.75 -10.28
C GLY A 138 13.81 -14.09 -8.87
N ALA A 139 14.59 -13.24 -8.20
CA ALA A 139 14.98 -13.48 -6.82
C ALA A 139 13.80 -13.27 -5.86
N SER A 140 13.75 -14.10 -4.82
CA SER A 140 12.78 -14.00 -3.71
C SER A 140 13.19 -12.89 -2.76
N ILE A 141 12.23 -12.06 -2.33
CA ILE A 141 12.45 -10.98 -1.35
C ILE A 141 11.98 -11.38 0.06
N TYR A 142 10.99 -12.27 0.17
CA TYR A 142 10.54 -12.92 1.40
C TYR A 142 9.59 -14.08 1.06
N GLN A 143 9.24 -14.87 2.08
CA GLN A 143 8.22 -15.89 1.99
C GLN A 143 7.00 -15.58 2.86
N VAL A 144 5.82 -15.82 2.31
CA VAL A 144 4.56 -15.88 3.07
C VAL A 144 4.09 -17.32 3.17
N CYS A 145 3.90 -17.80 4.40
CA CYS A 145 3.52 -19.18 4.66
C CYS A 145 2.06 -19.30 5.07
N TYR A 146 1.37 -20.28 4.49
CA TYR A 146 -0.02 -20.59 4.75
C TYR A 146 -0.19 -22.06 5.14
N LYS A 147 -1.14 -22.33 6.04
CA LYS A 147 -1.74 -23.65 6.21
C LYS A 147 -2.89 -23.78 5.22
N VAL A 148 -2.86 -24.84 4.42
CA VAL A 148 -3.95 -25.18 3.51
C VAL A 148 -5.05 -25.85 4.31
N LYS A 149 -6.25 -25.30 4.26
CA LYS A 149 -7.45 -25.84 4.95
C LYS A 149 -8.65 -26.04 4.03
N GLY A 150 -8.53 -25.63 2.77
CA GLY A 150 -9.53 -25.96 1.74
C GLY A 150 -9.63 -27.46 1.46
N LYS A 151 -10.67 -27.85 0.74
CA LYS A 151 -10.93 -29.22 0.28
C LYS A 151 -10.37 -29.45 -1.13
N PRO A 152 -10.05 -30.70 -1.53
CA PRO A 152 -9.64 -31.01 -2.90
C PRO A 152 -10.54 -30.38 -3.95
N GLY A 153 -9.94 -29.77 -4.97
CA GLY A 153 -10.62 -29.04 -6.04
C GLY A 153 -10.88 -27.55 -5.74
N GLN A 154 -10.74 -27.10 -4.50
CA GLN A 154 -10.76 -25.67 -4.18
C GLN A 154 -9.42 -24.99 -4.52
N PHE A 155 -9.43 -23.66 -4.61
CA PHE A 155 -8.22 -22.88 -4.81
C PHE A 155 -8.33 -21.51 -4.14
N SER A 156 -7.18 -20.91 -3.86
CA SER A 156 -7.05 -19.49 -3.52
C SER A 156 -6.18 -18.81 -4.55
N SER A 157 -6.63 -17.71 -5.12
CA SER A 157 -5.72 -16.76 -5.75
C SER A 157 -4.87 -16.06 -4.69
N ILE A 158 -3.67 -15.62 -5.08
CA ILE A 158 -2.80 -14.80 -4.25
C ILE A 158 -2.63 -13.49 -5.00
N ASN A 159 -3.43 -12.50 -4.62
CA ASN A 159 -3.59 -11.27 -5.40
C ASN A 159 -2.81 -10.12 -4.79
N PHE A 160 -2.00 -9.44 -5.59
CA PHE A 160 -1.48 -8.12 -5.21
C PHE A 160 -2.57 -7.09 -5.48
N VAL A 161 -2.91 -6.26 -4.48
CA VAL A 161 -3.96 -5.25 -4.59
C VAL A 161 -3.53 -3.92 -3.95
N ASP A 162 -4.11 -2.83 -4.43
CA ASP A 162 -3.80 -1.44 -4.03
C ASP A 162 -4.67 -0.94 -2.86
N LYS A 163 -5.41 -1.85 -2.19
CA LYS A 163 -6.25 -1.53 -1.03
C LYS A 163 -6.12 -2.58 0.07
N PRO A 164 -6.00 -2.16 1.35
CA PRO A 164 -6.09 -0.79 1.84
C PRO A 164 -4.81 0.04 1.65
N THR A 165 -3.67 -0.62 1.39
CA THR A 165 -2.39 0.07 1.12
C THR A 165 -2.22 0.27 -0.38
N PRO A 166 -2.19 1.52 -0.87
CA PRO A 166 -1.92 1.83 -2.27
C PRO A 166 -0.60 1.24 -2.73
N PHE A 167 -0.55 0.87 -4.01
CA PHE A 167 0.71 0.56 -4.67
C PHE A 167 1.57 1.81 -4.77
N GLU A 168 2.76 1.76 -4.19
CA GLU A 168 3.75 2.82 -4.29
C GLU A 168 5.15 2.21 -4.17
N ALA A 169 6.03 2.61 -5.07
CA ALA A 169 7.45 2.27 -5.04
C ALA A 169 8.27 3.48 -5.50
N VAL A 170 9.36 3.77 -4.81
CA VAL A 170 10.21 4.94 -5.08
C VAL A 170 11.66 4.50 -5.19
N ASN A 171 12.39 5.04 -6.18
CA ASN A 171 13.81 4.77 -6.36
C ASN A 171 14.71 5.91 -5.84
N THR A 172 16.03 5.75 -5.92
CA THR A 172 17.02 6.75 -5.48
C THR A 172 17.02 8.07 -6.27
N LYS A 173 16.20 8.20 -7.32
CA LYS A 173 16.01 9.43 -8.09
C LYS A 173 14.70 10.14 -7.72
N ASP A 174 14.03 9.68 -6.66
CA ASP A 174 12.68 10.12 -6.25
C ASP A 174 11.61 9.88 -7.32
N GLU A 175 11.87 8.98 -8.26
CA GLU A 175 10.90 8.60 -9.28
C GLU A 175 9.92 7.58 -8.70
N ILE A 176 8.62 7.79 -8.97
CA ILE A 176 7.58 6.80 -8.67
C ILE A 176 7.58 5.73 -9.75
N LEU A 177 7.70 4.48 -9.33
CA LEU A 177 7.56 3.30 -10.18
C LEU A 177 6.13 2.75 -10.07
N GLY A 178 5.59 2.29 -11.19
CA GLY A 178 4.35 1.53 -11.21
C GLY A 178 4.61 0.17 -10.58
N ILE A 179 3.70 -0.30 -9.73
CA ILE A 179 3.73 -1.70 -9.28
C ILE A 179 2.79 -2.52 -10.15
N LYS A 180 3.32 -3.61 -10.70
CA LYS A 180 2.55 -4.64 -11.39
C LYS A 180 2.57 -5.94 -10.57
N GLY A 181 1.40 -6.44 -10.22
CA GLY A 181 1.25 -7.78 -9.65
C GLY A 181 1.12 -8.86 -10.73
N ILE A 182 1.91 -9.92 -10.64
CA ILE A 182 1.62 -11.21 -11.28
C ILE A 182 1.09 -12.14 -10.19
N ASP A 183 -0.23 -12.30 -10.19
CA ASP A 183 -0.93 -13.06 -9.16
C ASP A 183 -0.60 -14.55 -9.19
N GLY A 184 -0.53 -15.11 -7.99
CA GLY A 184 -0.30 -16.52 -7.75
C GLY A 184 -1.59 -17.31 -7.59
N LYS A 185 -1.45 -18.63 -7.39
CA LYS A 185 -2.58 -19.51 -7.10
C LYS A 185 -2.14 -20.71 -6.28
N VAL A 186 -2.87 -21.03 -5.23
CA VAL A 186 -2.74 -22.30 -4.52
C VAL A 186 -3.94 -23.17 -4.85
N THR A 187 -3.70 -24.34 -5.42
CA THR A 187 -4.73 -25.35 -5.71
C THR A 187 -4.68 -26.45 -4.65
N VAL A 188 -5.83 -26.83 -4.12
CA VAL A 188 -5.93 -27.95 -3.18
C VAL A 188 -6.13 -29.24 -3.97
N LYS A 189 -5.22 -30.20 -3.79
CA LYS A 189 -5.25 -31.52 -4.44
C LYS A 189 -5.80 -32.61 -3.53
#